data_AF-A0A517WTY8-F1
#
_entry.id   AF-A0A517WTY8-F1
#
_cell.length_a   1.000
_cell.length_b   1.000
_cell.length_c   1.000
_cell.angle_alpha   90.00
_cell.angle_beta   90.00
_cell.angle_gamma   90.00
#
_symmetry.space_group_name_H-M   'P 1'
#
loop_
_entity.id
_entity.type
_entity.pdbx_description
1 polymer ?
#
loop_
_entity_poly.entity_id
_entity_poly.type
_entity_poly.pdbx_seq_one_letter_code
_entity_poly.pdbx_strand_id
1 'polypeptide(L)'
;MRATNFVGWLGVVLVTLAGSFWAFWGIIEAFHEGWCKPLLWMRLLQTAAYLSPAMFFCGFAVIGIRWPRAGAVLFTLLGITIATLIVIDQSRISLAIVLCLTALPILVGCLFLWGRPKPKKAAYLVALGIPVLTLIVSGAEPVIRVSTRIDDGDRGERIVKGQGVTLLWAPAGPGWSREGGVSWSDAKDRVRYLTKDGMSLAKEPQGFWRLPTREEVVCSLTRGNRNAGGKWDKALEQPRYERKPDKESPLWDSLAPLIYLWTAEEADEKQAWIVMYHGGVYAKPKAIGSPSFGFRAVRE
;
A
#
# COMPACT_ATOMS: atom_id res chain seq x y z
N MET A 1 2.64 -34.69 30.37
CA MET A 1 1.47 -34.31 29.53
C MET A 1 1.16 -32.81 29.55
N ARG A 2 1.19 -32.11 30.71
CA ARG A 2 0.88 -30.66 30.77
C ARG A 2 1.89 -29.79 30.02
N ALA A 3 3.20 -30.07 30.15
CA ALA A 3 4.26 -29.30 29.48
C ALA A 3 4.20 -29.39 27.95
N THR A 4 4.06 -30.59 27.38
CA THR A 4 3.95 -30.78 25.92
C THR A 4 2.68 -30.12 25.34
N ASN A 5 1.59 -30.12 26.12
CA ASN A 5 0.38 -29.40 25.75
C ASN A 5 0.60 -27.88 25.72
N PHE A 6 1.22 -27.33 26.78
CA PHE A 6 1.54 -25.90 26.88
C PHE A 6 2.44 -25.43 25.74
N VAL A 7 3.55 -26.15 25.47
CA VAL A 7 4.47 -25.85 24.35
C VAL A 7 3.73 -25.88 23.01
N GLY A 8 2.84 -26.86 22.82
CA GLY A 8 2.00 -26.94 21.63
C GLY A 8 1.07 -25.73 21.46
N TRP A 9 0.43 -25.30 22.54
CA TRP A 9 -0.43 -24.12 22.53
C TRP A 9 0.35 -22.81 22.34
N LEU A 10 1.55 -22.71 22.89
CA LEU A 10 2.43 -21.57 22.63
C LEU A 10 2.76 -21.46 21.13
N GLY A 11 3.09 -22.58 20.48
CA GLY A 11 3.27 -22.63 19.03
C GLY A 11 2.03 -22.20 18.25
N VAL A 12 0.85 -22.67 18.66
CA VAL A 12 -0.44 -22.26 18.06
C VAL A 12 -0.69 -20.76 18.23
N VAL A 13 -0.45 -20.18 19.41
CA VAL A 13 -0.66 -18.75 19.65
C VAL A 13 0.28 -17.91 18.79
N LEU A 14 1.58 -18.22 18.79
CA LEU A 14 2.57 -17.47 18.03
C LEU A 14 2.30 -17.51 16.52
N VAL A 15 1.98 -18.70 15.98
CA VAL A 15 1.66 -18.83 14.55
C VAL A 15 0.35 -18.14 14.19
N THR A 16 -0.62 -18.10 15.11
CA THR A 16 -1.89 -17.38 14.93
C THR A 16 -1.67 -15.88 14.90
N LEU A 17 -0.84 -15.34 15.81
CA LEU A 17 -0.49 -13.93 15.81
C LEU A 17 0.24 -13.53 14.52
N ALA A 18 1.21 -14.34 14.09
CA ALA A 18 1.90 -14.13 12.82
C ALA A 18 0.94 -14.17 11.63
N GLY A 19 0.09 -15.20 11.55
CA GLY A 19 -0.91 -15.34 10.50
C GLY A 19 -1.92 -14.17 10.47
N SER A 20 -2.35 -13.70 11.64
CA SER A 20 -3.28 -12.57 11.77
C SER A 20 -2.63 -11.24 11.37
N PHE A 21 -1.37 -11.01 11.76
CA PHE A 21 -0.60 -9.85 11.32
C PHE A 21 -0.49 -9.81 9.79
N TRP A 22 -0.11 -10.93 9.17
CA TRP A 22 0.01 -11.01 7.72
C TRP A 22 -1.34 -10.93 7.01
N ALA A 23 -2.42 -11.45 7.61
CA ALA A 23 -3.76 -11.31 7.08
C ALA A 23 -4.23 -9.85 7.09
N PHE A 24 -4.00 -9.14 8.21
CA PHE A 24 -4.27 -7.71 8.36
C PHE A 24 -3.48 -6.87 7.35
N TRP A 25 -2.15 -7.04 7.32
CA TRP A 25 -1.30 -6.27 6.44
C TRP A 25 -1.59 -6.59 4.97
N GLY A 26 -1.65 -7.87 4.63
CA GLY A 26 -1.87 -8.33 3.26
C GLY A 26 -3.21 -7.88 2.67
N ILE A 27 -4.30 -7.92 3.44
CA ILE A 27 -5.60 -7.47 2.93
C ILE A 27 -5.65 -5.96 2.74
N ILE A 28 -5.04 -5.19 3.64
CA ILE A 28 -4.98 -3.73 3.52
C ILE A 28 -4.15 -3.35 2.28
N GLU A 29 -2.95 -3.90 2.13
CA GLU A 29 -2.06 -3.60 1.01
C GLU A 29 -2.64 -4.05 -0.34
N ALA A 30 -3.33 -5.20 -0.38
CA ALA A 30 -4.02 -5.67 -1.58
C ALA A 30 -5.01 -4.64 -2.14
N PHE A 31 -5.78 -3.96 -1.26
CA PHE A 31 -6.70 -2.90 -1.67
C PHE A 31 -6.04 -1.52 -1.78
N HIS A 32 -4.90 -1.34 -1.12
CA HIS A 32 -4.15 -0.11 -1.13
C HIS A 32 -3.41 0.11 -2.46
N GLU A 33 -2.66 -0.89 -2.90
CA GLU A 33 -1.80 -0.85 -4.09
C GLU A 33 -2.35 -1.75 -5.22
N GLY A 34 -2.88 -2.91 -4.86
CA GLY A 34 -3.10 -4.00 -5.82
C GLY A 34 -4.41 -3.98 -6.58
N TRP A 35 -5.39 -3.17 -6.17
CA TRP A 35 -6.71 -3.17 -6.78
C TRP A 35 -6.85 -2.22 -7.98
N CYS A 36 -5.78 -2.07 -8.76
CA CYS A 36 -5.71 -1.21 -9.96
C CYS A 36 -5.82 -1.98 -11.29
N LYS A 37 -5.77 -3.32 -11.28
CA LYS A 37 -5.82 -4.12 -12.53
C LYS A 37 -7.20 -4.04 -13.21
N PRO A 38 -7.30 -4.11 -14.55
CA PRO A 38 -8.58 -4.01 -15.25
C PRO A 38 -9.46 -5.26 -15.06
N LEU A 39 -8.86 -6.45 -15.07
CA LEU A 39 -9.60 -7.72 -15.01
C LEU A 39 -9.72 -8.21 -13.56
N LEU A 40 -10.92 -8.71 -13.20
CA LEU A 40 -11.20 -9.20 -11.85
C LEU A 40 -10.24 -10.31 -11.40
N TRP A 41 -9.93 -11.28 -12.28
CA TRP A 41 -9.03 -12.38 -11.93
C TRP A 41 -7.61 -11.89 -11.60
N MET A 42 -7.12 -10.84 -12.26
CA MET A 42 -5.82 -10.24 -11.95
C MET A 42 -5.83 -9.58 -10.57
N ARG A 43 -6.93 -8.92 -10.19
CA ARG A 43 -7.10 -8.34 -8.85
C ARG A 43 -7.10 -9.42 -7.77
N LEU A 44 -7.78 -10.54 -8.04
CA LEU A 44 -7.82 -11.69 -7.15
C LEU A 44 -6.45 -12.36 -7.01
N LEU A 45 -5.71 -12.55 -8.09
CA LEU A 45 -4.34 -13.07 -8.03
C LEU A 45 -3.40 -12.15 -7.27
N GLN A 46 -3.47 -10.84 -7.51
CA GLN A 46 -2.66 -9.89 -6.78
C GLN A 46 -3.00 -9.89 -5.28
N THR A 47 -4.28 -9.98 -4.95
CA THR A 47 -4.73 -10.13 -3.55
C THR A 47 -4.23 -11.42 -2.92
N ALA A 48 -4.28 -12.54 -3.65
CA ALA A 48 -3.70 -13.79 -3.21
C ALA A 48 -2.19 -13.68 -3.00
N ALA A 49 -1.47 -12.91 -3.82
CA ALA A 49 -0.05 -12.65 -3.65
C ALA A 49 0.23 -11.89 -2.34
N TYR A 50 -0.50 -10.82 -2.04
CA TYR A 50 -0.38 -10.07 -0.78
C TYR A 50 -0.78 -10.91 0.45
N LEU A 51 -1.76 -11.81 0.30
CA LEU A 51 -2.19 -12.73 1.37
C LEU A 51 -1.32 -13.99 1.50
N SER A 52 -0.38 -14.21 0.57
CA SER A 52 0.43 -15.43 0.54
C SER A 52 1.20 -15.70 1.84
N PRO A 53 1.77 -14.72 2.55
CA PRO A 53 2.42 -14.99 3.83
C PRO A 53 1.43 -15.57 4.85
N ALA A 54 0.24 -14.96 4.98
CA ALA A 54 -0.79 -15.45 5.90
C ALA A 54 -1.22 -16.89 5.55
N MET A 55 -1.38 -17.19 4.26
CA MET A 55 -1.72 -18.54 3.79
C MET A 55 -0.63 -19.57 4.14
N PHE A 56 0.66 -19.22 3.99
CA PHE A 56 1.75 -20.11 4.38
C PHE A 56 1.76 -20.38 5.88
N PHE A 57 1.66 -19.34 6.72
CA PHE A 57 1.61 -19.51 8.18
C PHE A 57 0.41 -20.39 8.61
N CYS A 58 -0.77 -20.14 8.07
CA CYS A 58 -1.98 -20.91 8.36
C CYS A 58 -1.86 -22.38 7.89
N GLY A 59 -1.42 -22.59 6.64
CA GLY A 59 -1.26 -23.92 6.06
C GLY A 59 -0.21 -24.75 6.82
N PHE A 60 0.94 -24.14 7.14
CA PHE A 60 1.98 -24.81 7.91
C PHE A 60 1.56 -25.04 9.36
N ALA A 61 0.74 -24.18 9.96
CA ALA A 61 0.14 -24.42 11.28
C ALA A 61 -0.76 -25.67 11.26
N VAL A 62 -1.60 -25.84 10.24
CA VAL A 62 -2.45 -27.03 10.09
C VAL A 62 -1.60 -28.30 10.00
N ILE A 63 -0.55 -28.26 9.18
CA ILE A 63 0.43 -29.35 9.05
C ILE A 63 1.14 -29.59 10.37
N GLY A 64 1.57 -28.55 11.10
CA GLY A 64 2.24 -28.66 12.40
C GLY A 64 1.35 -29.24 13.50
N ILE A 65 0.06 -28.92 13.53
CA ILE A 65 -0.90 -29.52 14.48
C ILE A 65 -1.16 -31.00 14.14
N ARG A 66 -1.21 -31.34 12.84
CA ARG A 66 -1.50 -32.72 12.37
C ARG A 66 -0.29 -33.64 12.43
N TRP A 67 0.84 -33.17 11.94
CA TRP A 67 2.12 -33.84 11.73
C TRP A 67 3.27 -32.93 12.19
N PRO A 68 3.56 -32.91 13.49
CA PRO A 68 4.40 -31.84 14.03
C PRO A 68 5.85 -31.84 13.54
N ARG A 69 6.40 -33.00 13.16
CA ARG A 69 7.71 -33.10 12.51
C ARG A 69 7.73 -32.44 11.12
N ALA A 70 6.68 -32.65 10.32
CA ALA A 70 6.56 -32.04 9.00
C ALA A 70 6.38 -30.52 9.14
N GLY A 71 5.52 -30.06 10.06
CA GLY A 71 5.36 -28.63 10.33
C GLY A 71 6.65 -27.98 10.81
N ALA A 72 7.42 -28.65 11.68
CA ALA A 72 8.73 -28.17 12.13
C ALA A 72 9.69 -27.95 10.96
N VAL A 73 9.80 -28.92 10.04
CA VAL A 73 10.64 -28.80 8.84
C VAL A 73 10.18 -27.64 7.97
N LEU A 74 8.88 -27.53 7.68
CA LEU A 74 8.34 -26.48 6.82
C LEU A 74 8.58 -25.06 7.38
N PHE A 75 8.35 -24.86 8.67
CA PHE A 75 8.58 -23.56 9.31
C PHE A 75 10.06 -23.18 9.37
N THR A 76 10.94 -24.15 9.65
CA THR A 76 12.38 -23.92 9.63
C THR A 76 12.86 -23.57 8.22
N LEU A 77 12.41 -24.31 7.20
CA LEU A 77 12.73 -24.02 5.80
C LEU A 77 12.24 -22.63 5.40
N LEU A 78 11.02 -22.24 5.80
CA LEU A 78 10.49 -20.90 5.54
C LEU A 78 11.38 -19.80 6.12
N GLY A 79 11.78 -19.93 7.39
CA GLY A 79 12.66 -18.97 8.04
C GLY A 79 14.03 -18.86 7.36
N ILE A 80 14.61 -20.00 6.95
CA ILE A 80 15.88 -20.04 6.19
C ILE A 80 15.71 -19.36 4.82
N THR A 81 14.66 -19.70 4.07
CA THR A 81 14.40 -19.10 2.74
C THR A 81 14.27 -17.59 2.84
N ILE A 82 13.52 -17.07 3.82
CA ILE A 82 13.39 -15.63 4.04
C ILE A 82 14.76 -15.00 4.36
N ALA A 83 15.55 -15.63 5.23
CA ALA A 83 16.89 -15.15 5.56
C ALA A 83 17.78 -15.06 4.32
N THR A 84 17.76 -16.11 3.47
CA THR A 84 18.53 -16.14 2.22
C THR A 84 18.09 -15.03 1.26
N LEU A 85 16.79 -14.80 1.10
CA LEU A 85 16.28 -13.74 0.22
C LEU A 85 16.70 -12.34 0.69
N ILE A 86 16.64 -12.07 2.00
CA ILE A 86 17.08 -10.79 2.56
C ILE A 86 18.57 -10.54 2.29
N VAL A 87 19.41 -11.57 2.46
CA VAL A 87 20.86 -11.48 2.20
C VAL A 87 21.15 -11.23 0.72
N ILE A 88 20.45 -11.91 -0.19
CA ILE A 88 20.62 -11.74 -1.64
C ILE A 88 20.19 -10.35 -2.09
N ASP A 89 19.07 -9.84 -1.58
CA ASP A 89 18.51 -8.54 -1.97
C ASP A 89 19.34 -7.34 -1.46
N GLN A 90 20.33 -7.58 -0.59
CA GLN A 90 21.13 -6.54 0.08
C GLN A 90 20.28 -5.43 0.72
N SER A 91 19.05 -5.78 1.10
CA SER A 91 18.08 -4.82 1.56
C SER A 91 18.50 -4.26 2.92
N ARG A 92 18.44 -2.94 3.06
CA ARG A 92 18.70 -2.26 4.34
C ARG A 92 17.48 -2.37 5.25
N ILE A 93 17.16 -3.60 5.65
CA ILE A 93 16.09 -3.90 6.59
C ILE A 93 16.66 -3.83 8.00
N SER A 94 15.88 -3.31 8.96
CA SER A 94 16.31 -3.27 10.35
C SER A 94 16.55 -4.69 10.88
N LEU A 95 17.60 -4.88 11.69
CA LEU A 95 17.92 -6.18 12.28
C LEU A 95 16.73 -6.79 13.03
N ALA A 96 15.94 -5.95 13.72
CA ALA A 96 14.74 -6.38 14.42
C ALA A 96 13.70 -7.03 13.47
N ILE A 97 13.46 -6.43 12.29
CA ILE A 97 12.55 -6.99 11.29
C ILE A 97 13.12 -8.29 10.74
N VAL A 98 14.42 -8.35 10.41
CA VAL A 98 15.07 -9.58 9.94
C VAL A 98 14.90 -10.71 10.95
N LEU A 99 15.17 -10.44 12.23
CA LEU A 99 14.99 -11.42 13.30
C LEU A 99 13.53 -11.85 13.45
N CYS A 100 12.57 -10.92 13.38
CA CYS A 100 11.15 -11.27 13.44
C CYS A 100 10.73 -12.14 12.25
N LEU A 101 11.18 -11.84 11.04
CA LEU A 101 10.80 -12.59 9.84
C LEU A 101 11.43 -13.98 9.75
N THR A 102 12.61 -14.17 10.35
CA THR A 102 13.40 -15.41 10.22
C THR A 102 13.36 -16.27 11.47
N ALA A 103 13.58 -15.69 12.65
CA ALA A 103 13.64 -16.43 13.92
C ALA A 103 12.26 -16.87 14.39
N LEU A 104 11.20 -16.09 14.12
CA LEU A 104 9.84 -16.46 14.53
C LEU A 104 9.35 -17.76 13.86
N PRO A 105 9.43 -17.93 12.52
CA PRO A 105 9.14 -19.22 11.89
C PRO A 105 9.95 -20.37 12.50
N ILE A 106 11.27 -20.21 12.64
CA ILE A 106 12.14 -21.27 13.18
C ILE A 106 11.72 -21.65 14.61
N LEU A 107 11.46 -20.66 15.47
CA LEU A 107 10.98 -20.86 16.82
C LEU A 107 9.63 -21.62 16.83
N VAL A 108 8.68 -21.23 15.98
CA VAL A 108 7.40 -21.93 15.84
C VAL A 108 7.61 -23.38 15.38
N GLY A 109 8.52 -23.61 14.44
CA GLY A 109 8.90 -24.95 13.99
C GLY A 109 9.43 -25.82 15.14
N CYS A 110 10.36 -25.27 15.92
CA CYS A 110 10.86 -25.87 17.16
C CYS A 110 9.72 -26.20 18.14
N LEU A 111 8.82 -25.25 18.41
CA LEU A 111 7.69 -25.47 19.32
C LEU A 111 6.77 -26.61 18.85
N PHE A 112 6.52 -26.74 17.54
CA PHE A 112 5.74 -27.88 17.03
C PHE A 112 6.49 -29.21 17.14
N LEU A 113 7.82 -29.23 16.99
CA LEU A 113 8.60 -30.48 17.09
C LEU A 113 8.31 -31.21 18.41
N TRP A 114 8.32 -30.47 19.54
CA TRP A 114 8.11 -31.01 20.89
C TRP A 114 6.70 -30.79 21.46
N GLY A 115 5.94 -29.84 20.93
CA GLY A 115 4.60 -29.47 21.40
C GLY A 115 3.48 -30.33 20.80
N ARG A 116 2.42 -30.57 21.59
CA ARG A 116 1.24 -31.35 21.18
C ARG A 116 -0.03 -30.66 21.71
N PRO A 117 -0.59 -29.67 20.99
CA PRO A 117 -1.75 -28.94 21.48
C PRO A 117 -2.98 -29.86 21.54
N LYS A 118 -3.67 -29.85 22.69
CA LYS A 118 -4.94 -30.53 22.96
C LYS A 118 -5.90 -29.55 23.65
N PRO A 119 -7.19 -29.51 23.26
CA PRO A 119 -7.80 -30.30 22.18
C PRO A 119 -7.43 -29.78 20.78
N LYS A 120 -7.17 -30.69 19.82
CA LYS A 120 -6.74 -30.33 18.47
C LYS A 120 -7.78 -29.51 17.69
N LYS A 121 -9.07 -29.77 17.89
CA LYS A 121 -10.15 -29.01 17.25
C LYS A 121 -10.06 -27.52 17.58
N ALA A 122 -9.83 -27.19 18.85
CA ALA A 122 -9.63 -25.80 19.27
C ALA A 122 -8.35 -25.21 18.69
N ALA A 123 -7.26 -25.98 18.62
CA ALA A 123 -6.03 -25.52 18.00
C ALA A 123 -6.20 -25.15 16.51
N TYR A 124 -6.93 -25.96 15.74
CA TYR A 124 -7.26 -25.63 14.35
C TYR A 124 -8.16 -24.39 14.25
N LEU A 125 -9.19 -24.30 15.09
CA LEU A 125 -10.10 -23.15 15.11
C LEU A 125 -9.36 -21.85 15.43
N VAL A 126 -8.42 -21.87 16.37
CA VAL A 126 -7.60 -20.69 16.70
C VAL A 126 -6.65 -20.35 15.57
N ALA A 127 -5.89 -21.34 15.07
CA ALA A 127 -4.88 -21.14 14.04
C ALA A 127 -5.43 -20.69 12.68
N LEU A 128 -6.68 -21.03 12.35
CA LEU A 128 -7.33 -20.64 11.09
C LEU A 128 -8.40 -19.58 11.27
N GLY A 129 -9.25 -19.72 12.30
CA GLY A 129 -10.40 -18.86 12.50
C GLY A 129 -10.03 -17.43 12.84
N ILE A 130 -9.00 -17.21 13.68
CA ILE A 130 -8.60 -15.83 14.05
C ILE A 130 -7.97 -15.08 12.86
N PRO A 131 -7.04 -15.66 12.07
CA PRO A 131 -6.52 -14.97 10.88
C PRO A 131 -7.61 -14.70 9.83
N VAL A 132 -8.52 -15.65 9.61
CA VAL A 132 -9.66 -15.46 8.69
C VAL A 132 -10.60 -14.35 9.18
N LEU A 133 -10.92 -14.33 10.47
CA LEU A 133 -11.71 -13.25 11.05
C LEU A 133 -11.00 -11.90 10.92
N THR A 134 -9.69 -11.87 11.16
CA THR A 134 -8.86 -10.66 11.00
C THR A 134 -8.90 -10.17 9.55
N LEU A 135 -8.76 -11.07 8.58
CA LEU A 135 -8.89 -10.76 7.15
C LEU A 135 -10.25 -10.14 6.83
N ILE A 136 -11.34 -10.75 7.29
CA ILE A 136 -12.70 -10.28 7.01
C ILE A 136 -12.94 -8.90 7.62
N VAL A 137 -12.62 -8.72 8.90
CA VAL A 137 -12.84 -7.46 9.62
C VAL A 137 -11.99 -6.34 9.02
N SER A 138 -10.71 -6.61 8.76
CA SER A 138 -9.77 -5.60 8.25
C SER A 138 -9.99 -5.30 6.76
N GLY A 139 -10.52 -6.27 6.01
CA GLY A 139 -10.85 -6.14 4.59
C GLY A 139 -12.20 -5.51 4.30
N ALA A 140 -13.11 -5.44 5.28
CA ALA A 140 -14.48 -4.96 5.10
C ALA A 140 -14.55 -3.49 4.63
N GLU A 141 -13.86 -2.57 5.30
CA GLU A 141 -13.83 -1.16 4.87
C GLU A 141 -13.11 -1.00 3.52
N PRO A 142 -11.91 -1.57 3.29
CA PRO A 142 -11.23 -1.44 2.01
C PRO A 142 -12.04 -1.99 0.83
N VAL A 143 -12.70 -3.14 0.96
CA VAL A 143 -13.50 -3.71 -0.13
C VAL A 143 -14.70 -2.82 -0.45
N ILE A 144 -15.42 -2.33 0.58
CA ILE A 144 -16.52 -1.38 0.39
C ILE A 144 -15.99 -0.13 -0.30
N ARG A 145 -14.91 0.46 0.23
CA ARG A 145 -14.31 1.67 -0.31
C ARG A 145 -14.00 1.54 -1.80
N VAL A 146 -13.28 0.48 -2.17
CA VAL A 146 -12.84 0.26 -3.55
C VAL A 146 -14.00 -0.10 -4.48
N SER A 147 -15.01 -0.84 -3.99
CA SER A 147 -16.22 -1.16 -4.76
C SER A 147 -17.08 0.06 -5.07
N THR A 148 -16.98 1.10 -4.25
CA THR A 148 -17.72 2.37 -4.40
C THR A 148 -16.93 3.48 -5.11
N ARG A 149 -15.70 3.19 -5.59
CA ARG A 149 -14.88 4.19 -6.28
C ARG A 149 -15.56 4.66 -7.55
N ILE A 150 -15.49 5.97 -7.77
CA ILE A 150 -15.99 6.59 -8.98
C ILE A 150 -14.83 6.79 -9.95
N ASP A 151 -15.02 6.22 -11.14
CA ASP A 151 -14.19 6.43 -12.31
C ASP A 151 -15.11 6.78 -13.48
N ASP A 152 -15.03 8.02 -13.93
CA ASP A 152 -15.86 8.54 -15.01
C ASP A 152 -15.27 8.25 -16.40
N GLY A 153 -14.12 7.57 -16.49
CA GLY A 153 -13.44 7.23 -17.74
C GLY A 153 -12.81 8.43 -18.47
N ASP A 154 -13.07 9.66 -18.02
CA ASP A 154 -12.52 10.85 -18.63
C ASP A 154 -11.10 11.09 -18.12
N ARG A 155 -10.18 11.22 -19.08
CA ARG A 155 -8.75 11.43 -18.85
C ARG A 155 -8.25 12.72 -19.51
N GLY A 156 -9.17 13.59 -19.92
CA GLY A 156 -8.86 14.91 -20.48
C GLY A 156 -8.44 15.92 -19.42
N GLU A 157 -8.35 17.18 -19.86
CA GLU A 157 -8.15 18.33 -18.97
C GLU A 157 -9.32 18.46 -17.99
N ARG A 158 -9.04 18.69 -16.70
CA ARG A 158 -10.07 18.76 -15.67
C ARG A 158 -9.99 20.06 -14.90
N ILE A 159 -11.08 20.83 -14.92
CA ILE A 159 -11.25 21.95 -14.00
C ILE A 159 -11.71 21.40 -12.65
N VAL A 160 -10.92 21.62 -11.60
CA VAL A 160 -11.28 21.23 -10.24
C VAL A 160 -11.37 22.48 -9.38
N LYS A 161 -12.49 22.63 -8.69
CA LYS A 161 -12.78 23.73 -7.76
C LYS A 161 -12.72 23.20 -6.33
N GLY A 162 -11.94 23.85 -5.47
CA GLY A 162 -11.79 23.44 -4.08
C GLY A 162 -11.27 24.59 -3.20
N GLN A 163 -11.98 24.87 -2.11
CA GLN A 163 -11.59 25.86 -1.08
C GLN A 163 -11.07 27.21 -1.63
N GLY A 164 -11.76 27.77 -2.63
CA GLY A 164 -11.40 29.07 -3.20
C GLY A 164 -10.34 29.03 -4.31
N VAL A 165 -9.79 27.86 -4.64
CA VAL A 165 -8.90 27.67 -5.79
C VAL A 165 -9.67 26.99 -6.92
N THR A 166 -9.47 27.46 -8.15
CA THR A 166 -9.89 26.79 -9.38
C THR A 166 -8.65 26.49 -10.19
N LEU A 167 -8.37 25.21 -10.43
CA LEU A 167 -7.21 24.77 -11.20
C LEU A 167 -7.65 23.95 -12.40
N LEU A 168 -6.97 24.15 -13.53
CA LEU A 168 -6.99 23.24 -14.65
C LEU A 168 -5.89 22.19 -14.46
N TRP A 169 -6.29 20.93 -14.35
CA TRP A 169 -5.41 19.77 -14.23
C TRP A 169 -5.14 19.17 -15.60
N ALA A 170 -3.87 18.86 -15.87
CA ALA A 170 -3.41 18.34 -17.15
C ALA A 170 -4.14 17.05 -17.57
N PRO A 171 -4.29 16.80 -18.89
CA PRO A 171 -4.85 15.56 -19.40
C PRO A 171 -3.85 14.41 -19.25
N ALA A 172 -4.30 13.19 -19.54
CA ALA A 172 -3.41 12.04 -19.64
C ALA A 172 -2.39 12.25 -20.76
N GLY A 173 -1.11 12.05 -20.42
CA GLY A 173 0.01 12.36 -21.30
C GLY A 173 1.23 12.76 -20.46
N PRO A 174 2.18 13.52 -21.04
CA PRO A 174 3.38 13.93 -20.33
C PRO A 174 3.13 14.78 -19.09
N GLY A 175 1.98 15.46 -19.00
CA GLY A 175 1.55 16.23 -17.84
C GLY A 175 0.88 15.42 -16.72
N TRP A 176 0.60 14.13 -16.94
CA TRP A 176 0.01 13.24 -15.94
C TRP A 176 0.63 11.84 -16.01
N SER A 177 1.57 11.57 -15.10
CA SER A 177 2.34 10.31 -15.10
C SER A 177 1.57 9.15 -14.48
N ARG A 178 0.52 8.66 -15.17
CA ARG A 178 -0.37 7.58 -14.69
C ARG A 178 0.37 6.28 -14.36
N GLU A 179 1.37 5.93 -15.14
CA GLU A 179 2.19 4.72 -14.92
C GLU A 179 3.16 4.87 -13.74
N GLY A 180 3.31 6.10 -13.22
CA GLY A 180 4.25 6.46 -12.17
C GLY A 180 5.70 6.32 -12.62
N GLY A 181 6.59 5.97 -11.69
CA GLY A 181 8.01 5.77 -12.00
C GLY A 181 8.80 7.06 -12.18
N VAL A 182 8.25 8.20 -11.75
CA VAL A 182 8.81 9.53 -12.00
C VAL A 182 9.37 10.10 -10.71
N SER A 183 10.65 10.47 -10.72
CA SER A 183 11.28 11.18 -9.60
C SER A 183 10.79 12.63 -9.50
N TRP A 184 11.05 13.30 -8.38
CA TRP A 184 10.62 14.69 -8.21
C TRP A 184 11.30 15.65 -9.20
N SER A 185 12.58 15.44 -9.49
CA SER A 185 13.31 16.21 -10.50
C SER A 185 12.75 15.98 -11.90
N ASP A 186 12.48 14.73 -12.26
CA ASP A 186 11.90 14.40 -13.57
C ASP A 186 10.51 15.01 -13.74
N ALA A 187 9.72 15.06 -12.66
CA ALA A 187 8.41 15.70 -12.66
C ALA A 187 8.54 17.20 -12.95
N LYS A 188 9.45 17.91 -12.28
CA LYS A 188 9.71 19.34 -12.54
C LYS A 188 10.15 19.59 -13.97
N ASP A 189 11.07 18.77 -14.48
CA ASP A 189 11.58 18.92 -15.83
C ASP A 189 10.47 18.70 -16.86
N ARG A 190 9.70 17.61 -16.76
CA ARG A 190 8.56 17.35 -17.67
C ARG A 190 7.57 18.50 -17.69
N VAL A 191 7.21 19.03 -16.52
CA VAL A 191 6.30 20.16 -16.39
C VAL A 191 6.86 21.43 -17.07
N ARG A 192 8.16 21.70 -16.90
CA ARG A 192 8.83 22.87 -17.50
C ARG A 192 8.72 22.90 -19.03
N TYR A 193 8.77 21.74 -19.67
CA TYR A 193 8.72 21.59 -21.13
C TYR A 193 7.32 21.24 -21.66
N LEU A 194 6.31 21.17 -20.79
CA LEU A 194 4.97 20.73 -21.18
C LEU A 194 4.27 21.77 -22.09
N THR A 195 3.80 21.32 -23.26
CA THR A 195 3.07 22.18 -24.20
C THR A 195 1.77 22.71 -23.61
N LYS A 196 1.23 23.80 -24.17
CA LYS A 196 0.02 24.47 -23.63
C LYS A 196 -1.19 23.54 -23.52
N ASP A 197 -1.32 22.55 -24.39
CA ASP A 197 -2.39 21.53 -24.38
C ASP A 197 -2.14 20.37 -23.41
N GLY A 198 -0.95 20.30 -22.78
CA GLY A 198 -0.58 19.24 -21.85
C GLY A 198 -0.29 17.88 -22.49
N MET A 199 -0.29 17.78 -23.83
CA MET A 199 -0.24 16.50 -24.55
C MET A 199 1.17 16.11 -25.02
N SER A 200 2.13 17.04 -25.04
CA SER A 200 3.50 16.78 -25.53
C SER A 200 4.56 17.59 -24.78
N LEU A 201 5.84 17.23 -24.96
CA LEU A 201 6.98 17.99 -24.43
C LEU A 201 7.64 18.77 -25.57
N ALA A 202 7.80 20.07 -25.39
CA ALA A 202 8.53 20.95 -26.30
C ALA A 202 10.04 20.85 -26.08
N LYS A 203 10.81 21.34 -27.06
CA LYS A 203 12.28 21.46 -26.94
C LYS A 203 12.72 22.60 -26.03
N GLU A 204 11.88 23.62 -25.90
CA GLU A 204 12.15 24.82 -25.13
C GLU A 204 11.22 24.92 -23.91
N PRO A 205 11.65 25.51 -22.79
CA PRO A 205 10.79 25.73 -21.64
C PRO A 205 9.52 26.52 -22.00
N GLN A 206 8.35 26.03 -21.57
CA GLN A 206 7.05 26.57 -21.96
C GLN A 206 6.41 27.44 -20.88
N GLY A 207 6.55 27.07 -19.61
CA GLY A 207 6.04 27.84 -18.47
C GLY A 207 4.51 27.89 -18.31
N PHE A 208 3.74 27.11 -19.09
CA PHE A 208 2.27 27.07 -18.97
C PHE A 208 1.75 26.24 -17.81
N TRP A 209 2.56 25.28 -17.34
CA TRP A 209 2.17 24.32 -16.33
C TRP A 209 3.17 24.33 -15.18
N ARG A 210 2.70 23.96 -14.00
CA ARG A 210 3.52 23.76 -12.80
C ARG A 210 3.09 22.51 -12.05
N LEU A 211 3.94 22.05 -11.12
CA LEU A 211 3.47 21.12 -10.10
C LEU A 211 2.49 21.85 -9.16
N PRO A 212 1.46 21.16 -8.64
CA PRO A 212 0.57 21.74 -7.64
C PRO A 212 1.29 21.85 -6.29
N THR A 213 0.89 22.79 -5.44
CA THR A 213 1.30 22.83 -4.03
C THR A 213 0.61 21.71 -3.25
N ARG A 214 1.10 21.38 -2.05
CA ARG A 214 0.41 20.43 -1.16
C ARG A 214 -1.03 20.86 -0.90
N GLU A 215 -1.22 22.14 -0.58
CA GLU A 215 -2.53 22.72 -0.26
C GLU A 215 -3.50 22.60 -1.45
N GLU A 216 -3.04 22.86 -2.66
CA GLU A 216 -3.86 22.72 -3.88
C GLU A 216 -4.31 21.28 -4.12
N VAL A 217 -3.43 20.30 -3.93
CA VAL A 217 -3.82 18.88 -4.05
C VAL A 217 -4.82 18.53 -2.95
N VAL A 218 -4.54 18.87 -1.69
CA VAL A 218 -5.40 18.60 -0.53
C VAL A 218 -6.81 19.15 -0.76
N CYS A 219 -6.92 20.40 -1.21
CA CYS A 219 -8.18 21.08 -1.51
C CYS A 219 -8.91 20.49 -2.72
N SER A 220 -8.22 19.75 -3.60
CA SER A 220 -8.77 19.16 -4.84
C SER A 220 -9.19 17.70 -4.69
N LEU A 221 -8.86 17.05 -3.58
CA LEU A 221 -9.21 15.65 -3.36
C LEU A 221 -10.72 15.43 -3.23
N THR A 222 -11.18 14.27 -3.68
CA THR A 222 -12.60 13.94 -3.83
C THR A 222 -12.97 12.60 -3.21
N ARG A 223 -14.27 12.41 -2.93
CA ARG A 223 -14.87 11.15 -2.51
C ARG A 223 -16.35 11.09 -2.86
N GLY A 224 -16.72 10.14 -3.70
CA GLY A 224 -18.07 9.98 -4.23
C GLY A 224 -18.44 11.13 -5.18
N ASN A 225 -17.52 11.52 -6.08
CA ASN A 225 -17.71 12.60 -7.07
C ASN A 225 -18.06 13.96 -6.44
N ARG A 226 -17.58 14.18 -5.21
CA ARG A 226 -17.72 15.42 -4.46
C ARG A 226 -16.38 15.76 -3.85
N ASN A 227 -16.10 17.05 -3.69
CA ASN A 227 -14.93 17.53 -2.96
C ASN A 227 -14.92 16.93 -1.54
N ALA A 228 -13.77 16.49 -1.05
CA ALA A 228 -13.59 15.87 0.25
C ALA A 228 -13.55 16.89 1.42
N GLY A 229 -13.65 18.19 1.12
CA GLY A 229 -13.55 19.28 2.08
C GLY A 229 -12.13 19.46 2.61
N GLY A 230 -11.11 19.08 1.84
CA GLY A 230 -9.72 19.13 2.25
C GLY A 230 -9.25 20.55 2.56
N LYS A 231 -8.62 20.74 3.71
CA LYS A 231 -8.00 22.01 4.15
C LYS A 231 -6.63 21.73 4.73
N TRP A 232 -5.66 22.59 4.43
CA TRP A 232 -4.33 22.49 5.01
C TRP A 232 -4.26 23.27 6.33
N ASP A 233 -3.90 22.59 7.42
CA ASP A 233 -3.63 23.22 8.71
C ASP A 233 -2.14 23.60 8.77
N LYS A 234 -1.85 24.89 8.55
CA LYS A 234 -0.48 25.41 8.54
C LYS A 234 0.21 25.31 9.90
N ALA A 235 -0.53 25.33 11.00
CA ALA A 235 0.05 25.26 12.34
C ALA A 235 0.49 23.84 12.71
N LEU A 236 -0.28 22.84 12.26
CA LEU A 236 0.01 21.42 12.53
C LEU A 236 0.77 20.72 11.38
N GLU A 237 0.96 21.40 10.26
CA GLU A 237 1.46 20.82 9.00
C GLU A 237 0.71 19.55 8.59
N GLN A 238 -0.61 19.57 8.76
CA GLN A 238 -1.47 18.41 8.53
C GLN A 238 -2.72 18.76 7.73
N PRO A 239 -3.18 17.84 6.87
CA PRO A 239 -4.43 18.02 6.17
C PRO A 239 -5.61 17.65 7.08
N ARG A 240 -6.73 18.36 6.93
CA ARG A 240 -8.02 18.00 7.52
C ARG A 240 -9.05 17.82 6.41
N TYR A 241 -9.95 16.86 6.58
CA TYR A 241 -10.98 16.56 5.61
C TYR A 241 -12.34 16.41 6.30
N GLU A 242 -13.39 16.90 5.66
CA GLU A 242 -14.77 16.61 6.08
C GLU A 242 -15.12 15.14 5.81
N ARG A 243 -14.52 14.58 4.75
CA ARG A 243 -14.64 13.16 4.38
C ARG A 243 -13.29 12.64 3.91
N LYS A 244 -12.88 11.45 4.36
CA LYS A 244 -11.64 10.82 3.87
C LYS A 244 -11.69 10.67 2.34
N PRO A 245 -10.74 11.27 1.59
CA PRO A 245 -10.69 11.15 0.15
C PRO A 245 -10.29 9.74 -0.29
N ASP A 246 -10.49 9.43 -1.57
CA ASP A 246 -10.07 8.17 -2.17
C ASP A 246 -9.53 8.39 -3.59
N LYS A 247 -8.98 7.33 -4.17
CA LYS A 247 -8.40 7.29 -5.51
C LYS A 247 -9.49 7.29 -6.59
N GLU A 248 -10.09 8.45 -6.81
CA GLU A 248 -11.23 8.66 -7.69
C GLU A 248 -11.00 9.80 -8.69
N SER A 249 -11.80 9.80 -9.77
CA SER A 249 -11.95 10.96 -10.64
C SER A 249 -12.40 12.20 -9.83
N PRO A 250 -12.04 13.42 -10.26
CA PRO A 250 -11.30 13.77 -11.48
C PRO A 250 -9.78 13.64 -11.35
N LEU A 251 -9.24 13.56 -10.13
CA LEU A 251 -7.82 13.77 -9.89
C LEU A 251 -6.99 12.51 -10.17
N TRP A 252 -7.51 11.36 -9.77
CA TRP A 252 -6.84 10.08 -9.87
C TRP A 252 -7.43 9.23 -10.99
N ASP A 253 -6.57 8.39 -11.56
CA ASP A 253 -7.01 7.26 -12.37
C ASP A 253 -7.08 6.04 -11.44
N SER A 254 -8.29 5.52 -11.23
CA SER A 254 -8.52 4.43 -10.29
C SER A 254 -7.78 3.13 -10.69
N LEU A 255 -7.48 2.99 -11.99
CA LEU A 255 -6.83 1.82 -12.59
C LEU A 255 -5.31 2.02 -12.80
N ALA A 256 -4.77 3.20 -12.50
CA ALA A 256 -3.33 3.43 -12.52
C ALA A 256 -2.65 2.80 -11.28
N PRO A 257 -1.35 2.45 -11.32
CA PRO A 257 -0.60 2.11 -10.11
C PRO A 257 -0.32 3.31 -9.20
N LEU A 258 -0.34 4.53 -9.76
CA LEU A 258 -0.06 5.79 -9.08
C LEU A 258 -0.93 6.00 -7.81
N ILE A 259 -0.30 6.22 -6.66
CA ILE A 259 -0.97 6.49 -5.37
C ILE A 259 -0.41 7.71 -4.63
N TYR A 260 0.70 8.26 -5.12
CA TYR A 260 1.36 9.45 -4.60
C TYR A 260 1.58 10.48 -5.70
N LEU A 261 1.15 11.72 -5.46
CA LEU A 261 1.45 12.86 -6.32
C LEU A 261 2.56 13.70 -5.69
N TRP A 262 3.61 13.94 -6.47
CA TRP A 262 4.60 14.97 -6.18
C TRP A 262 3.95 16.35 -6.19
N THR A 263 4.41 17.18 -5.27
CA THR A 263 4.03 18.59 -5.17
C THR A 263 5.20 19.48 -5.53
N ALA A 264 4.96 20.78 -5.74
CA ALA A 264 5.99 21.77 -6.05
C ALA A 264 6.98 22.01 -4.89
N GLU A 265 6.58 21.67 -3.67
CA GLU A 265 7.28 22.08 -2.45
C GLU A 265 8.33 21.06 -2.01
N GLU A 266 9.50 21.57 -1.66
CA GLU A 266 10.54 20.80 -0.99
C GLU A 266 10.24 20.70 0.51
N ALA A 267 10.58 19.57 1.12
CA ALA A 267 10.61 19.42 2.57
C ALA A 267 11.98 19.81 3.12
N ASP A 268 13.03 19.41 2.41
CA ASP A 268 14.42 19.77 2.66
C ASP A 268 15.26 19.59 1.37
N GLU A 269 16.58 19.68 1.48
CA GLU A 269 17.50 19.52 0.35
C GLU A 269 17.36 18.16 -0.37
N LYS A 270 16.99 17.10 0.34
CA LYS A 270 16.92 15.72 -0.17
C LYS A 270 15.48 15.21 -0.34
N GLN A 271 14.50 15.88 0.24
CA GLN A 271 13.11 15.42 0.30
C GLN A 271 12.15 16.43 -0.31
N ALA A 272 11.11 15.93 -0.96
CA ALA A 272 9.99 16.72 -1.44
C ALA A 272 8.68 16.16 -0.90
N TRP A 273 7.66 17.00 -0.89
CA TRP A 273 6.35 16.62 -0.39
C TRP A 273 5.56 15.86 -1.43
N ILE A 274 4.91 14.79 -0.97
CA ILE A 274 3.90 14.05 -1.71
C ILE A 274 2.55 14.17 -1.03
N VAL A 275 1.49 14.06 -1.83
CA VAL A 275 0.12 13.89 -1.36
C VAL A 275 -0.38 12.54 -1.85
N MET A 276 -0.90 11.76 -0.91
CA MET A 276 -1.40 10.42 -1.13
C MET A 276 -2.90 10.44 -1.45
N TYR A 277 -3.40 9.47 -2.22
CA TYR A 277 -4.80 9.47 -2.65
C TYR A 277 -5.84 9.54 -1.53
N HIS A 278 -5.53 9.00 -0.34
CA HIS A 278 -6.43 9.06 0.81
C HIS A 278 -6.18 10.28 1.71
N GLY A 279 -5.39 11.23 1.23
CA GLY A 279 -5.22 12.55 1.81
C GLY A 279 -4.01 12.73 2.72
N GLY A 280 -3.24 11.67 2.99
CA GLY A 280 -2.00 11.78 3.75
C GLY A 280 -0.95 12.62 3.02
N VAL A 281 -0.15 13.38 3.76
CA VAL A 281 0.94 14.22 3.23
C VAL A 281 2.23 13.83 3.92
N TYR A 282 3.26 13.52 3.14
CA TYR A 282 4.52 12.99 3.65
C TYR A 282 5.71 13.55 2.88
N ALA A 283 6.83 13.72 3.58
CA ALA A 283 8.10 13.99 2.93
C ALA A 283 8.72 12.66 2.43
N LYS A 284 9.23 12.67 1.19
CA LYS A 284 9.89 11.51 0.57
C LYS A 284 11.16 11.94 -0.16
N PRO A 285 12.21 11.09 -0.20
CA PRO A 285 13.41 11.37 -0.96
C PRO A 285 13.10 11.71 -2.44
N LYS A 286 13.65 12.81 -2.93
CA LYS A 286 13.43 13.35 -4.30
C LYS A 286 13.79 12.33 -5.40
N ALA A 287 14.73 11.43 -5.10
CA ALA A 287 15.22 10.40 -6.03
C ALA A 287 14.29 9.18 -6.18
N ILE A 288 13.20 9.06 -5.41
CA ILE A 288 12.29 7.92 -5.53
C ILE A 288 11.50 8.03 -6.84
N GLY A 289 11.67 7.05 -7.72
CA GLY A 289 10.90 6.88 -8.96
C GLY A 289 10.22 5.51 -9.03
N SER A 290 9.48 5.13 -7.98
CA SER A 290 8.71 3.87 -7.97
C SER A 290 7.41 4.03 -8.78
N PRO A 291 6.82 2.95 -9.36
CA PRO A 291 5.53 3.00 -10.06
C PRO A 291 4.37 3.60 -9.25
N SER A 292 4.48 3.64 -7.92
CA SER A 292 3.49 4.27 -7.04
C SER A 292 3.57 5.81 -7.02
N PHE A 293 4.68 6.39 -7.51
CA PHE A 293 4.99 7.82 -7.47
C PHE A 293 4.90 8.48 -8.84
N GLY A 294 4.37 9.69 -8.88
CA GLY A 294 4.22 10.46 -10.10
C GLY A 294 3.69 11.85 -9.82
N PHE A 295 3.14 12.50 -10.83
CA PHE A 295 2.61 13.86 -10.73
C PHE A 295 1.44 14.07 -11.68
N ARG A 296 0.72 15.16 -11.45
CA ARG A 296 -0.22 15.72 -12.41
C ARG A 296 -0.08 17.23 -12.37
N ALA A 297 0.23 17.82 -13.51
CA ALA A 297 0.49 19.24 -13.62
C ALA A 297 -0.81 20.06 -13.52
N VAL A 298 -0.67 21.31 -13.08
CA VAL A 298 -1.78 22.26 -12.95
C VAL A 298 -1.42 23.62 -13.56
N ARG A 299 -2.46 24.38 -13.89
CA ARG A 299 -2.40 25.82 -14.18
C ARG A 299 -3.69 26.51 -13.71
N GLU A 300 -3.64 27.84 -13.68
CA GLU A 300 -4.77 28.72 -13.36
C GLU A 300 -5.69 28.94 -14.57
#